data_AF-A0A6G1RU15-F1
#
_entry.id   AF-A0A6G1RU15-F1
#
_cell.length_a   1.000
_cell.length_b   1.000
_cell.length_c   1.000
_cell.angle_alpha   90.00
_cell.angle_beta   90.00
_cell.angle_gamma   90.00
#
_symmetry.space_group_name_H-M   'P 1'
#
loop_
_entity.id
_entity.type
_entity.pdbx_description
1 polymer ?
#
loop_
_entity_poly.entity_id
_entity_poly.type
_entity_poly.pdbx_seq_one_letter_code
_entity_poly.pdbx_strand_id
1 'polypeptide(L)'
;GESPPPPKSVLPQLMPPHWPRRDLEEDPYFTDGFPDAGFRAAKKPLPGPAPPGKGQVSEVVSSFLCLVPEEAKTSSCMEEGGYDTYIHDALGMVQACRASAARWGWPRAPRPLDSCPPPEGGFYEGRFLKVLFDRMSRVLDQPYSLNLQVTSVLSHLAAFPHPHLHEYLLDPYLSLAPGCRSLFSILVRVMGELMQRLQRVPQFRAKLLLVRQQLMGLVPGEEMDHMMLFKGVVVLEE
;
A
#
# COMPACT_ATOMS: atom_id res chain seq x y z
N GLY A 1 10.02 77.30 25.72
CA GLY A 1 9.07 76.19 25.97
C GLY A 1 9.87 74.92 25.95
N GLU A 2 10.32 74.50 27.12
CA GLU A 2 11.25 73.39 27.30
C GLU A 2 10.59 72.40 28.26
N SER A 3 10.47 71.14 27.84
CA SER A 3 10.04 70.04 28.70
C SER A 3 10.58 68.69 28.19
N PRO A 4 10.83 67.73 29.09
CA PRO A 4 11.91 66.75 29.00
C PRO A 4 11.50 65.42 28.32
N PRO A 5 12.47 64.54 27.98
CA PRO A 5 12.16 63.24 27.39
C PRO A 5 11.59 62.25 28.44
N PRO A 6 10.64 61.37 28.05
CA PRO A 6 10.10 60.34 28.94
C PRO A 6 11.02 59.10 29.04
N PRO A 7 10.86 58.31 30.13
CA PRO A 7 11.86 57.35 30.61
C PRO A 7 11.85 55.99 29.90
N LYS A 8 13.01 55.33 29.95
CA LYS A 8 13.23 53.94 29.49
C LYS A 8 12.42 52.96 30.36
N SER A 9 11.45 52.29 29.77
CA SER A 9 10.71 51.19 30.42
C SER A 9 11.46 49.87 30.27
N VAL A 10 11.74 49.26 31.43
CA VAL A 10 12.31 47.93 31.61
C VAL A 10 11.26 46.90 31.15
N LEU A 11 11.64 46.04 30.21
CA LEU A 11 10.80 44.93 29.73
C LEU A 11 10.85 43.78 30.76
N PRO A 12 9.73 43.35 31.36
CA PRO A 12 9.69 42.11 32.13
C PRO A 12 9.69 40.91 31.16
N GLN A 13 10.56 39.93 31.40
CA GLN A 13 10.59 38.68 30.65
C GLN A 13 9.26 37.93 30.83
N LEU A 14 8.46 37.82 29.76
CA LEU A 14 7.33 36.90 29.72
C LEU A 14 7.80 35.52 29.26
N MET A 15 7.72 34.57 30.18
CA MET A 15 7.84 33.13 29.91
C MET A 15 6.67 32.65 29.02
N PRO A 16 6.88 31.69 28.10
CA PRO A 16 5.80 31.16 27.27
C PRO A 16 4.82 30.28 28.08
N PRO A 17 3.53 30.25 27.67
CA PRO A 17 2.47 29.62 28.46
C PRO A 17 2.55 28.09 28.48
N HIS A 18 2.38 27.56 29.69
CA HIS A 18 2.24 26.15 30.02
C HIS A 18 0.94 25.60 29.40
N TRP A 19 1.04 24.62 28.50
CA TRP A 19 -0.14 23.92 27.97
C TRP A 19 -0.85 23.17 29.12
N PRO A 20 -2.16 23.35 29.34
CA PRO A 20 -2.88 22.52 30.30
C PRO A 20 -3.08 21.12 29.70
N ARG A 21 -2.56 20.10 30.41
CA ARG A 21 -2.97 18.70 30.23
C ARG A 21 -4.50 18.66 30.33
N ARG A 22 -5.19 18.35 29.23
CA ARG A 22 -6.60 17.99 29.27
C ARG A 22 -6.71 16.56 29.77
N ASP A 23 -7.40 16.42 30.88
CA ASP A 23 -7.93 15.18 31.40
C ASP A 23 -8.83 14.54 30.33
N LEU A 24 -8.53 13.28 29.98
CA LEU A 24 -9.41 12.45 29.17
C LEU A 24 -10.50 11.95 30.11
N GLU A 25 -11.73 12.44 29.95
CA GLU A 25 -12.93 11.81 30.51
C GLU A 25 -13.02 10.38 29.93
N GLU A 26 -13.10 9.40 30.83
CA GLU A 26 -13.19 7.98 30.53
C GLU A 26 -14.58 7.66 29.94
N ASP A 27 -14.60 7.01 28.78
CA ASP A 27 -15.81 6.58 28.06
C ASP A 27 -16.60 5.54 28.89
N PRO A 28 -17.90 5.76 29.19
CA PRO A 28 -18.69 4.90 30.08
C PRO A 28 -19.06 3.53 29.49
N TYR A 29 -18.59 3.16 28.31
CA TYR A 29 -18.97 1.89 27.66
C TYR A 29 -18.11 0.66 28.04
N PHE A 30 -17.07 0.83 28.86
CA PHE A 30 -16.20 -0.27 29.31
C PHE A 30 -16.09 -0.34 30.84
N THR A 31 -17.21 -0.53 31.52
CA THR A 31 -17.18 -0.81 32.97
C THR A 31 -18.09 -1.97 33.32
N ASP A 32 -17.62 -3.19 33.05
CA ASP A 32 -18.18 -4.39 33.70
C ASP A 32 -17.10 -5.46 33.94
N GLY A 33 -16.57 -5.44 35.16
CA GLY A 33 -16.47 -6.62 36.04
C GLY A 33 -15.34 -7.64 35.83
N PHE A 34 -14.28 -7.55 36.62
CA PHE A 34 -13.63 -8.73 37.25
C PHE A 34 -13.13 -8.40 38.66
N PRO A 35 -13.33 -9.27 39.67
CA PRO A 35 -13.02 -8.95 41.06
C PRO A 35 -11.55 -9.16 41.42
N ASP A 36 -11.16 -8.35 42.41
CA ASP A 36 -9.90 -8.15 43.11
C ASP A 36 -9.13 -9.44 43.50
N ALA A 37 -7.86 -9.50 43.10
CA ALA A 37 -6.84 -10.36 43.71
C ALA A 37 -5.43 -9.80 43.48
N GLY A 38 -4.96 -8.98 44.43
CA GLY A 38 -3.58 -9.00 44.93
C GLY A 38 -2.46 -8.56 43.99
N PHE A 39 -1.91 -7.37 44.28
CA PHE A 39 -0.64 -6.87 43.75
C PHE A 39 0.48 -7.93 43.82
N ARG A 40 0.83 -8.49 42.66
CA ARG A 40 2.12 -9.17 42.45
C ARG A 40 2.79 -8.49 41.26
N ALA A 41 3.96 -7.89 41.50
CA ALA A 41 4.78 -7.26 40.47
C ALA A 41 5.10 -8.27 39.36
N ALA A 42 4.32 -8.24 38.27
CA ALA A 42 4.56 -9.04 37.09
C ALA A 42 5.69 -8.37 36.29
N LYS A 43 6.81 -9.07 36.17
CA LYS A 43 7.90 -8.74 35.25
C LYS A 43 7.31 -8.55 33.86
N LYS A 44 7.57 -7.39 33.25
CA LYS A 44 7.29 -7.12 31.84
C LYS A 44 7.85 -8.28 31.01
N PRO A 45 7.05 -9.00 30.20
CA PRO A 45 7.62 -10.02 29.34
C PRO A 45 8.54 -9.32 28.34
N LEU A 46 9.79 -9.78 28.25
CA LEU A 46 10.63 -9.42 27.11
C LEU A 46 9.91 -9.83 25.82
N PRO A 47 10.05 -9.08 24.72
CA PRO A 47 9.54 -9.52 23.44
C PRO A 47 10.24 -10.83 23.08
N GLY A 48 9.47 -11.92 23.09
CA GLY A 48 9.95 -13.20 22.58
C GLY A 48 10.30 -13.08 21.09
N PRO A 49 11.22 -13.90 20.57
CA PRO A 49 11.52 -13.90 19.15
C PRO A 49 10.23 -14.15 18.35
N ALA A 50 9.93 -13.24 17.42
CA ALA A 50 8.82 -13.42 16.50
C ALA A 50 8.98 -14.77 15.78
N PRO A 51 7.88 -15.51 15.54
CA PRO A 51 7.97 -16.76 14.78
C PRO A 51 8.60 -16.46 13.41
N PRO A 52 9.53 -17.32 12.94
CA PRO A 52 10.22 -17.12 11.68
C PRO A 52 9.19 -16.95 10.56
N GLY A 53 9.21 -15.80 9.89
CA GLY A 53 8.31 -15.47 8.77
C GLY A 53 7.30 -14.34 9.02
N LYS A 54 6.92 -14.02 10.27
CA LYS A 54 5.99 -12.88 10.50
C LYS A 54 6.59 -11.52 10.15
N GLY A 55 7.89 -11.34 10.42
CA GLY A 55 8.62 -10.13 10.02
C GLY A 55 8.72 -9.98 8.51
N GLN A 56 8.95 -11.09 7.80
CA GLN A 56 9.12 -11.10 6.34
C GLN A 56 7.83 -10.71 5.61
N VAL A 57 6.67 -11.22 6.03
CA VAL A 57 5.39 -10.85 5.41
C VAL A 57 5.07 -9.36 5.61
N SER A 58 5.30 -8.83 6.81
CA SER A 58 5.08 -7.41 7.08
C SER A 58 6.00 -6.51 6.25
N GLU A 59 7.24 -6.94 6.03
CA GLU A 59 8.21 -6.21 5.20
C GLU A 59 7.83 -6.22 3.72
N VAL A 60 7.36 -7.37 3.22
CA VAL A 60 6.80 -7.50 1.87
C VAL A 60 5.61 -6.57 1.70
N VAL A 61 4.61 -6.64 2.59
CA VAL A 61 3.42 -5.78 2.51
C VAL A 61 3.83 -4.30 2.55
N SER A 62 4.72 -3.92 3.47
CA SER A 62 5.24 -2.55 3.55
C SER A 62 5.90 -2.10 2.24
N SER A 63 6.67 -2.98 1.60
CA SER A 63 7.32 -2.69 0.31
C SER A 63 6.32 -2.34 -0.78
N PHE A 64 5.17 -3.03 -0.85
CA PHE A 64 4.10 -2.71 -1.81
C PHE A 64 3.34 -1.43 -1.43
N LEU A 65 2.99 -1.24 -0.15
CA LEU A 65 2.28 -0.04 0.33
C LEU A 65 3.10 1.25 0.17
N CYS A 66 4.43 1.13 0.08
CA CYS A 66 5.35 2.24 -0.15
C CYS A 66 5.67 2.48 -1.64
N LEU A 67 5.12 1.72 -2.58
CA LEU A 67 5.36 1.93 -4.01
C LEU A 67 4.77 3.25 -4.50
N VAL A 68 3.52 3.53 -4.10
CA VAL A 68 2.85 4.77 -4.47
C VAL A 68 3.41 5.91 -3.63
N PRO A 69 3.89 7.00 -4.26
CA PRO A 69 4.47 8.13 -3.54
C PRO A 69 3.40 8.95 -2.82
N GLU A 70 3.73 9.52 -1.66
CA GLU A 70 2.82 10.29 -0.80
C GLU A 70 2.17 11.50 -1.52
N GLU A 71 2.86 12.07 -2.51
CA GLU A 71 2.35 13.16 -3.32
C GLU A 71 1.17 12.73 -4.20
N ALA A 72 1.15 11.46 -4.60
CA ALA A 72 0.13 10.84 -5.45
C ALA A 72 -0.97 10.10 -4.66
N LYS A 73 -0.79 9.87 -3.36
CA LYS A 73 -1.84 9.29 -2.51
C LYS A 73 -2.98 10.27 -2.29
N THR A 74 -4.20 9.77 -2.43
CA THR A 74 -5.46 10.51 -2.23
C THR A 74 -6.33 9.95 -1.11
N SER A 75 -6.07 8.72 -0.67
CA SER A 75 -6.76 8.03 0.43
C SER A 75 -6.88 8.87 1.71
N SER A 76 -5.84 9.60 2.12
CA SER A 76 -5.87 10.46 3.32
C SER A 76 -6.78 11.68 3.21
N CYS A 77 -7.17 12.06 1.99
CA CYS A 77 -8.11 13.15 1.74
C CYS A 77 -9.57 12.66 1.64
N MET A 78 -9.79 11.35 1.84
CA MET A 78 -11.10 10.72 1.77
C MET A 78 -11.42 10.08 3.13
N GLU A 79 -12.66 10.21 3.59
CA GLU A 79 -13.11 9.66 4.89
C GLU A 79 -13.37 8.14 4.84
N GLU A 80 -12.99 7.47 3.75
CA GLU A 80 -13.47 6.12 3.49
C GLU A 80 -12.60 5.05 4.20
N GLY A 81 -13.14 4.53 5.30
CA GLY A 81 -12.68 3.32 5.97
C GLY A 81 -13.07 2.07 5.16
N GLY A 82 -12.32 1.78 4.10
CA GLY A 82 -12.52 0.61 3.24
C GLY A 82 -11.52 -0.52 3.45
N TYR A 83 -10.45 -0.29 4.23
CA TYR A 83 -9.34 -1.24 4.37
C TYR A 83 -9.79 -2.58 4.99
N ASP A 84 -10.60 -2.55 6.04
CA ASP A 84 -11.06 -3.78 6.70
C ASP A 84 -11.94 -4.62 5.77
N THR A 85 -12.82 -3.98 4.99
CA THR A 85 -13.64 -4.63 3.96
C THR A 85 -12.74 -5.26 2.89
N TYR A 86 -11.74 -4.53 2.41
CA TYR A 86 -10.78 -5.04 1.44
C TYR A 86 -10.04 -6.29 1.95
N ILE A 87 -9.56 -6.26 3.20
CA ILE A 87 -8.87 -7.41 3.81
C ILE A 87 -9.82 -8.61 3.94
N HIS A 88 -11.07 -8.38 4.34
CA HIS A 88 -12.08 -9.42 4.45
C HIS A 88 -12.35 -10.09 3.08
N ASP A 89 -12.56 -9.30 2.03
CA ASP A 89 -12.83 -9.80 0.68
C ASP A 89 -11.63 -10.53 0.08
N ALA A 90 -10.42 -9.99 0.29
CA ALA A 90 -9.18 -10.65 -0.13
C ALA A 90 -8.99 -11.99 0.57
N LEU A 91 -9.29 -12.08 1.87
CA LEU A 91 -9.25 -13.34 2.62
C LEU A 91 -10.26 -14.34 2.06
N GLY A 92 -11.48 -13.90 1.75
CA GLY A 92 -12.51 -14.74 1.12
C GLY A 92 -12.04 -15.30 -0.22
N MET A 93 -11.43 -14.46 -1.08
CA MET A 93 -10.87 -14.87 -2.36
C MET A 93 -9.75 -15.91 -2.19
N VAL A 94 -8.82 -15.69 -1.26
CA VAL A 94 -7.73 -16.65 -0.95
C VAL A 94 -8.29 -17.99 -0.46
N GLN A 95 -9.29 -17.98 0.41
CA GLN A 95 -9.92 -19.20 0.90
C GLN A 95 -10.61 -19.99 -0.23
N ALA A 96 -11.33 -19.30 -1.11
CA ALA A 96 -11.98 -19.90 -2.27
C ALA A 96 -10.96 -20.52 -3.25
N CYS A 97 -9.90 -19.78 -3.61
CA CYS A 97 -8.85 -20.29 -4.48
C CYS A 97 -8.13 -21.50 -3.88
N ARG A 98 -7.84 -21.48 -2.56
CA ARG A 98 -7.24 -22.62 -1.85
C ARG A 98 -8.15 -23.86 -1.87
N ALA A 99 -9.44 -23.68 -1.63
CA ALA A 99 -10.40 -24.79 -1.67
C ALA A 99 -10.47 -25.42 -3.07
N SER A 100 -10.52 -24.58 -4.12
CA SER A 100 -10.52 -25.03 -5.52
C SER A 100 -9.24 -25.78 -5.89
N ALA A 101 -8.07 -25.24 -5.50
CA ALA A 101 -6.77 -25.81 -5.81
C ALA A 101 -6.36 -27.01 -4.94
N ALA A 102 -7.10 -27.33 -3.88
CA ALA A 102 -6.75 -28.39 -2.93
C ALA A 102 -6.48 -29.75 -3.60
N ARG A 103 -7.16 -30.03 -4.72
CA ARG A 103 -7.06 -31.29 -5.47
C ARG A 103 -5.93 -31.31 -6.51
N TRP A 104 -5.26 -30.18 -6.74
CA TRP A 104 -4.31 -30.04 -7.84
C TRP A 104 -2.89 -30.52 -7.50
N GLY A 105 -2.63 -30.87 -6.23
CA GLY A 105 -1.36 -31.47 -5.82
C GLY A 105 -0.16 -30.52 -5.95
N TRP A 106 -0.39 -29.22 -5.74
CA TRP A 106 0.64 -28.20 -5.91
C TRP A 106 1.80 -28.34 -4.92
N PRO A 107 3.02 -27.93 -5.33
CA PRO A 107 4.19 -27.99 -4.46
C PRO A 107 4.01 -27.07 -3.24
N ARG A 108 4.52 -27.51 -2.09
CA ARG A 108 4.44 -26.75 -0.83
C ARG A 108 5.51 -25.66 -0.72
N ALA A 109 6.61 -25.81 -1.46
CA ALA A 109 7.73 -24.89 -1.47
C ALA A 109 8.35 -24.85 -2.88
N PRO A 110 9.04 -23.75 -3.24
CA PRO A 110 9.83 -23.68 -4.45
C PRO A 110 10.88 -24.79 -4.47
N ARG A 111 11.15 -25.37 -5.66
CA ARG A 111 12.31 -26.25 -5.83
C ARG A 111 13.61 -25.42 -5.80
N PRO A 112 14.66 -25.85 -5.08
CA PRO A 112 15.96 -25.18 -5.11
C PRO A 112 16.52 -25.11 -6.52
N LEU A 113 17.09 -23.95 -6.88
CA LEU A 113 17.67 -23.71 -8.21
C LEU A 113 18.78 -24.70 -8.55
N ASP A 114 19.58 -25.13 -7.55
CA ASP A 114 20.68 -26.08 -7.70
C ASP A 114 20.22 -27.48 -8.16
N SER A 115 18.92 -27.77 -8.00
CA SER A 115 18.31 -29.04 -8.41
C SER A 115 17.71 -28.98 -9.81
N CYS A 116 17.68 -27.80 -10.45
CA CYS A 116 17.17 -27.61 -11.80
C CYS A 116 18.32 -27.71 -12.82
N PRO A 117 18.16 -28.45 -13.93
CA PRO A 117 19.12 -28.39 -15.01
C PRO A 117 19.29 -26.94 -15.49
N PRO A 118 20.50 -26.52 -15.88
CA PRO A 118 20.71 -25.17 -16.40
C PRO A 118 19.77 -24.97 -17.59
N PRO A 119 19.01 -23.85 -17.61
CA PRO A 119 18.03 -23.66 -18.66
C PRO A 119 18.74 -23.57 -20.01
N GLU A 120 18.29 -24.35 -20.99
CA GLU A 120 18.82 -24.36 -22.37
C GLU A 120 18.47 -23.08 -23.16
N GLY A 121 18.05 -22.00 -22.48
CA GLY A 121 17.63 -20.73 -23.04
C GLY A 121 17.34 -19.69 -21.95
N GLY A 122 16.92 -18.48 -22.36
CA GLY A 122 16.49 -17.44 -21.44
C GLY A 122 15.21 -17.80 -20.69
N PHE A 123 14.98 -17.17 -19.54
CA PHE A 123 13.75 -17.35 -18.77
C PHE A 123 12.51 -17.00 -19.61
N TYR A 124 11.49 -17.86 -19.54
CA TYR A 124 10.22 -17.68 -20.22
C TYR A 124 9.07 -17.67 -19.21
N GLU A 125 8.50 -16.49 -18.97
CA GLU A 125 7.37 -16.26 -18.05
C GLU A 125 6.04 -16.86 -18.55
N GLY A 126 5.96 -17.31 -19.81
CA GLY A 126 4.73 -17.78 -20.42
C GLY A 126 3.90 -16.66 -21.06
N ARG A 127 3.15 -16.99 -22.12
CA ARG A 127 2.38 -16.01 -22.91
C ARG A 127 1.33 -15.27 -22.08
N PHE A 128 0.69 -15.96 -21.14
CA PHE A 128 -0.38 -15.39 -20.32
C PHE A 128 0.17 -14.31 -19.36
N LEU A 129 1.18 -14.65 -18.57
CA LEU A 129 1.83 -13.68 -17.67
C LEU A 129 2.49 -12.56 -18.45
N LYS A 130 3.10 -12.85 -19.61
CA LYS A 130 3.65 -11.83 -20.50
C LYS A 130 2.62 -10.77 -20.87
N VAL A 131 1.41 -11.18 -21.27
CA VAL A 131 0.33 -10.24 -21.61
C VAL A 131 -0.07 -9.42 -20.40
N LEU A 132 -0.28 -10.03 -19.23
CA LEU A 132 -0.65 -9.30 -18.02
C LEU A 132 0.41 -8.28 -17.62
N PHE A 133 1.68 -8.64 -17.71
CA PHE A 133 2.80 -7.78 -17.37
C PHE A 133 3.03 -6.66 -18.39
N ASP A 134 2.84 -6.93 -19.67
CA ASP A 134 2.85 -5.90 -20.72
C ASP A 134 1.72 -4.90 -20.49
N ARG A 135 0.54 -5.36 -20.05
CA ARG A 135 -0.57 -4.48 -19.69
C ARG A 135 -0.30 -3.71 -18.40
N MET A 136 0.21 -4.35 -17.36
CA MET A 136 0.52 -3.67 -16.10
C MET A 136 1.60 -2.59 -16.29
N SER A 137 2.56 -2.83 -17.18
CA SER A 137 3.60 -1.84 -17.56
C SER A 137 3.02 -0.59 -18.25
N ARG A 138 1.77 -0.67 -18.73
CA ARG A 138 1.06 0.42 -19.43
C ARG A 138 -0.15 0.93 -18.66
N VAL A 139 -0.24 0.66 -17.35
CA VAL A 139 -1.38 1.04 -16.51
C VAL A 139 -1.70 2.55 -16.57
N LEU A 140 -0.70 3.40 -16.83
CA LEU A 140 -0.86 4.86 -16.95
C LEU A 140 -1.39 5.32 -18.33
N ASP A 141 -1.39 4.44 -19.32
CA ASP A 141 -1.70 4.74 -20.73
C ASP A 141 -2.72 3.77 -21.34
N GLN A 142 -3.62 3.26 -20.51
CA GLN A 142 -4.70 2.40 -20.98
C GLN A 142 -6.02 2.68 -20.24
N PRO A 143 -7.16 2.23 -20.80
CA PRO A 143 -8.47 2.50 -20.21
C PRO A 143 -8.60 1.97 -18.78
N TYR A 144 -9.26 2.74 -17.92
CA TYR A 144 -9.52 2.37 -16.53
C TYR A 144 -10.18 1.00 -16.39
N SER A 145 -11.18 0.69 -17.21
CA SER A 145 -11.85 -0.62 -17.21
C SER A 145 -10.91 -1.78 -17.55
N LEU A 146 -9.92 -1.55 -18.42
CA LEU A 146 -8.90 -2.56 -18.72
C LEU A 146 -7.95 -2.74 -17.54
N ASN A 147 -7.54 -1.64 -16.89
CA ASN A 147 -6.73 -1.70 -15.67
C ASN A 147 -7.40 -2.54 -14.60
N LEU A 148 -8.69 -2.30 -14.32
CA LEU A 148 -9.46 -3.06 -13.34
C LEU A 148 -9.49 -4.56 -13.66
N GLN A 149 -9.61 -4.93 -14.94
CA GLN A 149 -9.57 -6.35 -15.33
C GLN A 149 -8.18 -6.95 -15.13
N VAL A 150 -7.12 -6.24 -15.52
CA VAL A 150 -5.75 -6.71 -15.38
C VAL A 150 -5.38 -6.90 -13.92
N THR A 151 -5.69 -5.93 -13.06
CA THR A 151 -5.44 -6.03 -11.61
C THR A 151 -6.30 -7.12 -10.98
N SER A 152 -7.58 -7.25 -11.36
CA SER A 152 -8.44 -8.34 -10.89
C SER A 152 -7.88 -9.72 -11.21
N VAL A 153 -7.38 -9.93 -12.44
CA VAL A 153 -6.76 -11.21 -12.84
C VAL A 153 -5.47 -11.46 -12.06
N LEU A 154 -4.62 -10.44 -11.89
CA LEU A 154 -3.38 -10.55 -11.10
C LEU A 154 -3.67 -10.88 -9.63
N SER A 155 -4.67 -10.23 -9.02
CA SER A 155 -5.10 -10.50 -7.65
C SER A 155 -5.66 -11.93 -7.49
N HIS A 156 -6.43 -12.43 -8.46
CA HIS A 156 -6.89 -13.82 -8.46
C HIS A 156 -5.74 -14.82 -8.62
N LEU A 157 -4.75 -14.52 -9.46
CA LEU A 157 -3.55 -15.35 -9.59
C LEU A 157 -2.77 -15.38 -8.27
N ALA A 158 -2.58 -14.23 -7.63
CA ALA A 158 -1.90 -14.12 -6.34
C ALA A 158 -2.64 -14.86 -5.21
N ALA A 159 -3.95 -15.08 -5.33
CA ALA A 159 -4.75 -15.79 -4.34
C ALA A 159 -4.55 -17.33 -4.35
N PHE A 160 -4.00 -17.87 -5.45
CA PHE A 160 -3.75 -19.29 -5.60
C PHE A 160 -2.52 -19.74 -4.80
N PRO A 161 -2.58 -20.81 -3.98
CA PRO A 161 -1.47 -21.26 -3.13
C PRO A 161 -0.32 -21.95 -3.92
N HIS A 162 0.30 -21.25 -4.86
CA HIS A 162 1.41 -21.78 -5.67
C HIS A 162 2.71 -21.03 -5.36
N PRO A 163 3.76 -21.71 -4.84
CA PRO A 163 4.96 -21.05 -4.33
C PRO A 163 5.69 -20.22 -5.39
N HIS A 164 5.87 -20.75 -6.60
CA HIS A 164 6.53 -19.99 -7.68
C HIS A 164 5.71 -18.82 -8.19
N LEU A 165 4.39 -18.86 -8.03
CA LEU A 165 3.52 -17.75 -8.44
C LEU A 165 3.61 -16.63 -7.41
N HIS A 166 3.67 -16.98 -6.12
CA HIS A 166 3.91 -16.03 -5.04
C HIS A 166 5.30 -15.40 -5.15
N GLU A 167 6.36 -16.17 -5.43
CA GLU A 167 7.70 -15.59 -5.69
C GLU A 167 7.64 -14.57 -6.82
N TYR A 168 6.96 -14.91 -7.92
CA TYR A 168 6.96 -14.08 -9.12
C TYR A 168 6.06 -12.83 -9.04
N LEU A 169 4.98 -12.89 -8.25
CA LEU A 169 4.01 -11.80 -8.10
C LEU A 169 4.19 -10.99 -6.81
N LEU A 170 4.60 -11.61 -5.71
CA LEU A 170 4.51 -11.06 -4.36
C LEU A 170 5.85 -10.93 -3.64
N ASP A 171 6.96 -11.45 -4.17
CA ASP A 171 8.28 -11.27 -3.56
C ASP A 171 9.02 -10.06 -4.15
N PRO A 172 9.17 -8.95 -3.40
CA PRO A 172 9.90 -7.78 -3.85
C PRO A 172 11.42 -7.99 -3.86
N TYR A 173 11.91 -9.06 -3.21
CA TYR A 173 13.34 -9.38 -3.08
C TYR A 173 13.79 -10.48 -4.05
N LEU A 174 12.91 -10.90 -4.96
CA LEU A 174 13.23 -11.89 -5.98
C LEU A 174 14.43 -11.44 -6.82
N SER A 175 15.49 -12.24 -6.82
CA SER A 175 16.68 -12.01 -7.65
C SER A 175 16.38 -12.37 -9.10
N LEU A 176 16.33 -11.37 -9.96
CA LEU A 176 16.01 -11.52 -11.37
C LEU A 176 17.27 -11.56 -12.24
N ALA A 177 17.31 -12.46 -13.22
CA ALA A 177 18.31 -12.44 -14.27
C ALA A 177 18.12 -11.19 -15.18
N PRO A 178 19.17 -10.73 -15.89
CA PRO A 178 19.06 -9.61 -16.82
C PRO A 178 17.92 -9.81 -17.84
N GLY A 179 17.11 -8.77 -18.03
CA GLY A 179 15.97 -8.79 -18.95
C GLY A 179 14.72 -9.49 -18.42
N CYS A 180 14.78 -10.13 -17.25
CA CYS A 180 13.60 -10.68 -16.57
C CYS A 180 12.87 -9.60 -15.76
N ARG A 181 11.61 -9.86 -15.43
CA ARG A 181 10.74 -8.98 -14.65
C ARG A 181 9.87 -9.80 -13.69
N SER A 182 9.59 -9.23 -12.54
CA SER A 182 8.52 -9.63 -11.60
C SER A 182 7.43 -8.55 -11.57
N LEU A 183 6.27 -8.85 -10.97
CA LEU A 183 5.22 -7.84 -10.78
C LEU A 183 5.78 -6.62 -10.03
N PHE A 184 6.51 -6.85 -8.93
CA PHE A 184 7.12 -5.75 -8.16
C PHE A 184 8.07 -4.89 -9.00
N SER A 185 8.95 -5.51 -9.80
CA SER A 185 9.87 -4.76 -10.67
C SER A 185 9.15 -3.92 -11.74
N ILE A 186 7.99 -4.39 -12.23
CA ILE A 186 7.15 -3.65 -13.17
C ILE A 186 6.55 -2.45 -12.47
N LEU A 187 5.97 -2.65 -11.28
CA LEU A 187 5.37 -1.57 -10.50
C LEU A 187 6.41 -0.49 -10.16
N VAL A 188 7.62 -0.86 -9.72
CA VAL A 188 8.71 0.11 -9.46
C VAL A 188 9.00 0.98 -10.70
N ARG A 189 9.09 0.36 -11.89
CA ARG A 189 9.31 1.11 -13.14
C ARG A 189 8.14 2.05 -13.46
N VAL A 190 6.91 1.57 -13.29
CA VAL A 190 5.70 2.36 -13.47
C VAL A 190 5.66 3.55 -12.51
N MET A 191 6.04 3.38 -11.24
CA MET A 191 6.09 4.48 -10.26
C MET A 191 7.16 5.51 -10.63
N GLY A 192 8.31 5.07 -11.16
CA GLY A 192 9.33 5.97 -11.69
C GLY A 192 8.80 6.82 -12.86
N GLU A 193 8.09 6.21 -13.80
CA GLU A 193 7.45 6.93 -14.92
C GLU A 193 6.36 7.88 -14.43
N LEU A 194 5.52 7.40 -13.50
CA LEU A 194 4.44 8.17 -12.91
C LEU A 194 4.95 9.48 -12.33
N MET A 195 6.00 9.42 -11.50
CA MET A 195 6.54 10.61 -10.86
C MET A 195 7.07 11.63 -11.86
N GLN A 196 7.77 11.17 -12.89
CA GLN A 196 8.23 12.05 -13.96
C GLN A 196 7.05 12.73 -14.68
N ARG A 197 5.94 12.02 -14.89
CA ARG A 197 4.77 12.56 -15.57
C ARG A 197 3.99 13.55 -14.69
N LEU A 198 3.74 13.21 -13.43
CA LEU A 198 3.02 14.08 -12.49
C LEU A 198 3.72 15.42 -12.30
N GLN A 199 5.05 15.45 -12.22
CA GLN A 199 5.83 16.69 -12.09
C GLN A 199 5.64 17.67 -13.25
N ARG A 200 5.21 17.19 -14.43
CA ARG A 200 4.94 18.04 -15.60
C ARG A 200 3.51 18.54 -15.66
N VAL A 201 2.63 18.05 -14.80
CA VAL A 201 1.21 18.41 -14.80
C VAL A 201 0.95 19.46 -13.72
N PRO A 202 0.55 20.69 -14.08
CA PRO A 202 0.22 21.71 -13.09
C PRO A 202 -1.02 21.28 -12.31
N GLN A 203 -0.98 21.52 -10.99
CA GLN A 203 -2.08 21.24 -10.06
C GLN A 203 -2.52 19.76 -10.08
N PHE A 204 -1.60 18.84 -10.38
CA PHE A 204 -1.94 17.41 -10.56
C PHE A 204 -2.67 16.81 -9.37
N ARG A 205 -2.35 17.22 -8.13
CA ARG A 205 -2.99 16.68 -6.91
C ARG A 205 -4.48 16.99 -6.85
N ALA A 206 -4.87 18.24 -7.16
CA ALA A 206 -6.28 18.63 -7.21
C ALA A 206 -7.03 17.90 -8.33
N LYS A 207 -6.40 17.77 -9.50
CA LYS A 207 -6.94 17.04 -10.65
C LYS A 207 -7.12 15.54 -10.35
N LEU A 208 -6.16 14.93 -9.67
CA LEU A 208 -6.21 13.53 -9.28
C LEU A 208 -7.35 13.27 -8.28
N LEU A 209 -7.49 14.13 -7.27
CA LEU A 209 -8.62 14.06 -6.32
C LEU A 209 -9.97 14.18 -7.02
N LEU A 210 -10.10 15.10 -7.98
CA LEU A 210 -11.32 15.24 -8.77
C LEU A 210 -11.64 13.97 -9.57
N VAL A 211 -10.64 13.38 -10.23
CA VAL A 211 -10.82 12.12 -10.98
C VAL A 211 -11.25 10.98 -10.05
N ARG A 212 -10.69 10.88 -8.84
CA ARG A 212 -11.12 9.88 -7.86
C ARG A 212 -12.57 10.07 -7.46
N GLN A 213 -12.98 11.30 -7.16
CA GLN A 213 -14.38 11.62 -6.83
C GLN A 213 -15.34 11.29 -7.97
N GLN A 214 -14.94 11.54 -9.22
CA GLN A 214 -15.72 11.15 -10.41
C GLN A 214 -15.86 9.63 -10.53
N LEU A 215 -14.78 8.87 -10.31
CA LEU A 215 -14.82 7.40 -10.34
C LEU A 215 -15.74 6.82 -9.25
N MET A 216 -15.83 7.48 -8.11
CA MET A 216 -16.74 7.12 -7.01
C MET A 216 -18.19 7.60 -7.24
N GLY A 217 -18.46 8.32 -8.33
CA GLY A 217 -19.78 8.87 -8.61
C GLY A 217 -20.20 10.05 -7.72
N LEU A 218 -19.26 10.64 -6.98
CA LEU A 218 -19.51 11.80 -6.11
C LEU A 218 -19.64 13.11 -6.89
N VAL A 219 -19.00 13.18 -8.05
CA VAL A 219 -18.96 14.37 -8.93
C VAL A 219 -19.26 13.93 -10.36
N PRO A 220 -19.96 14.75 -11.17
CA PRO A 220 -20.19 14.46 -12.58
C PRO A 220 -18.89 14.23 -13.36
N GLY A 221 -18.92 13.28 -14.29
CA GLY A 221 -17.80 12.99 -15.18
C GLY A 221 -17.60 14.11 -16.20
N GLU A 222 -16.63 14.98 -15.96
CA GLU A 222 -16.18 16.00 -16.89
C GLU A 222 -14.86 15.56 -17.55
N GLU A 223 -14.74 15.80 -18.86
CA GLU A 223 -13.49 15.57 -19.58
C GLU A 223 -12.41 16.54 -19.12
N MET A 224 -11.21 16.02 -18.90
CA MET A 224 -10.06 16.79 -18.42
C MET A 224 -8.77 16.22 -19.00
N ASP A 225 -7.80 17.12 -19.22
CA ASP A 225 -6.45 16.72 -19.59
C ASP A 225 -5.87 15.67 -18.62
N HIS A 226 -5.15 14.71 -19.18
CA HIS A 226 -4.48 13.63 -18.43
C HIS A 226 -5.42 12.70 -17.65
N MET A 227 -6.72 12.65 -17.97
CA MET A 227 -7.67 11.78 -17.28
C MET A 227 -7.26 10.29 -17.28
N MET A 228 -6.70 9.78 -18.38
CA MET A 228 -6.20 8.39 -18.45
C MET A 228 -5.08 8.13 -17.44
N LEU A 229 -4.12 9.06 -17.33
CA LEU A 229 -3.02 8.99 -16.37
C LEU A 229 -3.56 8.93 -14.95
N PHE A 230 -4.44 9.87 -14.57
CA PHE A 230 -4.99 9.94 -13.21
C PHE A 230 -5.84 8.73 -12.85
N LYS A 231 -6.64 8.20 -13.79
CA LYS A 231 -7.35 6.94 -13.59
C LYS A 231 -6.38 5.78 -13.35
N GLY A 232 -5.24 5.75 -14.03
CA GLY A 232 -4.16 4.80 -13.77
C GLY A 232 -3.56 4.95 -12.35
N VAL A 233 -3.37 6.19 -11.87
CA VAL A 233 -2.90 6.45 -10.50
C VAL A 233 -3.88 5.93 -9.46
N VAL A 234 -5.17 6.18 -9.65
CA VAL A 234 -6.19 5.66 -8.73
C VAL A 234 -6.13 4.13 -8.66
N VAL A 235 -6.01 3.43 -9.80
CA VAL A 235 -5.87 1.95 -9.79
C VAL A 235 -4.59 1.49 -9.10
N LEU A 236 -3.52 2.26 -9.16
CA LEU A 236 -2.25 1.91 -8.52
C LEU A 236 -2.25 2.15 -7.01
N GLU A 237 -3.09 3.06 -6.53
CA GLU A 237 -3.28 3.34 -5.10
C GLU A 237 -4.13 2.28 -4.40
N GLU A 238 -5.09 1.67 -5.11
CA GLU A 238 -5.95 0.58 -4.63
C GLU A 238 -5.27 -0.80 -4.71
#